data_AF-A0A518YG82-F1
#
_entry.id   AF-A0A518YG82-F1
#
_cell.length_a   1.000
_cell.length_b   1.000
_cell.length_c   1.000
_cell.angle_alpha   90.00
_cell.angle_beta   90.00
_cell.angle_gamma   90.00
#
_symmetry.space_group_name_H-M   'P 1'
#
loop_
_entity.id
_entity.type
_entity.pdbx_description
1 polymer ?
#
loop_
_entity_poly.entity_id
_entity_poly.type
_entity_poly.pdbx_seq_one_letter_code
_entity_poly.pdbx_strand_id
1 'polypeptide(L)'
;MKDFCIKNNVKMTNDKTLRAKCINGELDKVKRALLVHFGGYSVLPDIILYQTDSIKILAILSVKNSFRERFTETPYWKLKLLQSPITSHIKVFMITPDNDDEISFKNKPKKARIVMEHELDGLYLAKSHFDQSSKIKGIENLLEDLKRLL
;
A
#
# COMPACT_ATOMS: atom_id res chain seq x y z
N MET A 1 0.61 12.80 -8.29
CA MET A 1 0.02 11.45 -8.48
C MET A 1 -0.75 11.32 -9.79
N LYS A 2 -1.75 12.17 -10.08
CA LYS A 2 -2.52 12.10 -11.35
C LYS A 2 -1.62 12.15 -12.60
N ASP A 3 -0.69 13.10 -12.65
CA ASP A 3 0.24 13.22 -13.80
C ASP A 3 1.16 12.01 -13.93
N PHE A 4 1.57 11.42 -12.81
CA PHE A 4 2.34 10.18 -12.80
C PHE A 4 1.51 9.03 -13.40
N CYS A 5 0.25 8.89 -13.00
CA CYS A 5 -0.66 7.87 -13.53
C CYS A 5 -0.83 8.01 -15.06
N ILE A 6 -1.13 9.22 -15.54
CA ILE A 6 -1.32 9.51 -16.97
C ILE A 6 -0.05 9.20 -17.76
N LYS A 7 1.10 9.70 -17.29
CA LYS A 7 2.39 9.56 -18.00
C LYS A 7 2.84 8.10 -18.14
N ASN A 8 2.45 7.23 -17.21
CA ASN A 8 2.98 5.87 -17.12
C ASN A 8 1.93 4.78 -17.40
N ASN A 9 0.77 5.14 -17.98
CA ASN A 9 -0.34 4.21 -18.22
C ASN A 9 -0.75 3.40 -16.97
N VAL A 10 -0.76 4.07 -15.81
CA VAL A 10 -1.19 3.50 -14.54
C VAL A 10 -2.53 4.11 -14.17
N LYS A 11 -3.46 3.28 -13.68
CA LYS A 11 -4.71 3.75 -13.08
C LYS A 11 -4.71 3.54 -11.58
N MET A 12 -5.55 4.33 -10.92
CA MET A 12 -5.78 4.25 -9.49
C MET A 12 -7.25 3.96 -9.23
N THR A 13 -7.52 3.02 -8.33
CA THR A 13 -8.88 2.73 -7.82
C THR A 13 -8.84 2.58 -6.31
N ASN A 14 -9.99 2.37 -5.69
CA ASN A 14 -10.11 2.13 -4.25
C ASN A 14 -11.15 1.04 -3.96
N ASP A 15 -11.14 0.62 -2.71
CA ASP A 15 -12.06 -0.35 -2.14
C ASP A 15 -13.55 -0.01 -2.37
N LYS A 16 -13.95 1.26 -2.21
CA LYS A 16 -15.32 1.73 -2.42
C LYS A 16 -15.78 1.51 -3.86
N THR A 17 -14.94 1.84 -4.83
CA THR A 17 -15.23 1.62 -6.26
C THR A 17 -15.31 0.14 -6.58
N LEU A 18 -14.41 -0.69 -6.07
CA LEU A 18 -14.39 -2.15 -6.32
C LEU A 18 -15.52 -2.91 -5.60
N ARG A 19 -16.12 -2.34 -4.55
CA ARG A 19 -17.28 -2.89 -3.84
C ARG A 19 -18.63 -2.49 -4.45
N ALA A 20 -18.67 -1.62 -5.46
CA ALA A 20 -19.91 -1.26 -6.13
C ALA A 20 -20.60 -2.51 -6.74
N LYS A 21 -21.95 -2.53 -6.73
CA LYS A 21 -22.75 -3.65 -7.25
C LYS A 21 -22.49 -3.91 -8.74
N CYS A 22 -22.30 -2.84 -9.50
CA CYS A 22 -22.02 -2.88 -10.92
C CYS A 22 -20.68 -2.19 -11.17
N ILE A 23 -19.70 -2.96 -11.63
CA ILE A 23 -18.40 -2.47 -12.08
C ILE A 23 -18.16 -2.96 -13.51
N ASN A 24 -17.39 -2.20 -14.29
CA ASN A 24 -17.05 -2.61 -15.65
C ASN A 24 -16.06 -3.79 -15.64
N GLY A 25 -15.85 -4.42 -16.80
CA GLY A 25 -14.99 -5.59 -16.91
C GLY A 25 -13.52 -5.35 -16.51
N GLU A 26 -13.01 -4.13 -16.66
CA GLU A 26 -11.67 -3.75 -16.22
C GLU A 26 -11.55 -3.83 -14.69
N LEU A 27 -12.46 -3.16 -13.98
CA LEU A 27 -12.49 -3.13 -12.51
C LEU A 27 -12.82 -4.50 -11.90
N ASP A 28 -13.62 -5.34 -12.57
CA ASP A 28 -13.87 -6.72 -12.12
C ASP A 28 -12.58 -7.56 -12.17
N LYS A 29 -11.78 -7.43 -13.24
CA LYS A 29 -10.47 -8.09 -13.32
C LYS A 29 -9.52 -7.60 -12.23
N VAL A 30 -9.47 -6.29 -11.98
CA VAL A 30 -8.66 -5.70 -10.89
C VAL A 30 -9.08 -6.27 -9.53
N LYS A 31 -10.39 -6.35 -9.27
CA LYS A 31 -10.92 -6.92 -8.03
C LYS A 31 -10.50 -8.37 -7.83
N ARG A 32 -10.57 -9.20 -8.89
CA ARG A 32 -10.17 -10.61 -8.84
C ARG A 32 -8.67 -10.78 -8.67
N ALA A 33 -7.86 -9.90 -9.28
CA ALA A 33 -6.40 -9.92 -9.15
C ALA A 33 -5.89 -9.57 -7.74
N LEU A 34 -6.74 -8.93 -6.92
CA LEU A 34 -6.44 -8.53 -5.54
C LEU A 34 -7.01 -9.48 -4.48
N LEU A 35 -7.82 -10.45 -4.90
CA LEU A 35 -8.72 -11.14 -3.99
C LEU A 35 -7.95 -12.01 -3.00
N VAL A 36 -8.08 -11.71 -1.71
CA VAL A 36 -7.64 -12.57 -0.61
C VAL A 36 -8.86 -13.20 0.03
N HIS A 37 -8.87 -14.53 0.12
CA HIS A 37 -9.95 -15.29 0.72
C HIS A 37 -9.74 -15.49 2.23
N PHE A 38 -10.76 -15.13 3.01
CA PHE A 38 -10.85 -15.38 4.45
C PHE A 38 -12.08 -16.24 4.73
N GLY A 39 -11.95 -17.55 4.60
CA GLY A 39 -13.12 -18.44 4.61
C GLY A 39 -14.12 -18.01 3.55
N GLY A 40 -15.33 -17.60 3.96
CA GLY A 40 -16.39 -17.10 3.08
C GLY A 40 -16.32 -15.61 2.75
N TYR A 41 -15.35 -14.86 3.28
CA TYR A 41 -15.27 -13.40 3.13
C TYR A 41 -14.12 -12.99 2.20
N SER A 42 -14.30 -11.85 1.53
CA SER A 42 -13.25 -11.16 0.76
C SER A 42 -13.15 -9.72 1.23
N VAL A 43 -11.92 -9.24 1.45
CA VAL A 43 -11.67 -7.85 1.86
C VAL A 43 -10.69 -7.20 0.88
N LEU A 44 -10.82 -5.88 0.69
CA LEU A 44 -10.07 -5.10 -0.30
C LEU A 44 -9.30 -3.96 0.38
N PRO A 45 -8.09 -3.64 -0.11
CA PRO A 45 -7.24 -2.58 0.45
C PRO A 45 -7.63 -1.17 -0.03
N ASP A 46 -7.11 -0.15 0.65
CA ASP A 46 -7.49 1.27 0.48
C ASP A 46 -7.36 1.79 -0.96
N ILE A 47 -6.12 1.99 -1.44
CA ILE A 47 -5.83 2.55 -2.77
C ILE A 47 -4.98 1.57 -3.55
N ILE A 48 -5.38 1.30 -4.79
CA ILE A 48 -4.73 0.33 -5.66
C ILE A 48 -4.20 1.03 -6.91
N LEU A 49 -2.94 0.77 -7.23
CA LEU A 49 -2.28 1.17 -8.47
C LEU A 49 -2.10 -0.05 -9.39
N TYR A 50 -2.53 0.05 -10.64
CA TYR A 50 -2.45 -1.04 -11.61
C TYR A 50 -2.21 -0.54 -13.04
N GLN A 51 -1.59 -1.38 -13.87
CA GLN A 51 -1.45 -1.17 -15.31
C GLN A 51 -2.68 -1.71 -16.05
N THR A 52 -3.21 -0.95 -17.01
CA THR A 52 -4.46 -1.32 -17.71
C THR A 52 -4.29 -2.46 -18.69
N ASP A 53 -3.17 -2.50 -19.39
CA ASP A 53 -2.99 -3.37 -20.56
C ASP A 53 -2.96 -4.85 -20.16
N SER A 54 -2.39 -5.13 -18.97
CA SER A 54 -2.23 -6.48 -18.41
C SER A 54 -3.06 -6.71 -17.13
N ILE A 55 -3.73 -5.69 -16.60
CA ILE A 55 -4.37 -5.71 -15.26
C ILE A 55 -3.38 -6.19 -14.18
N LYS A 56 -2.11 -5.78 -14.30
CA LYS A 56 -1.08 -6.06 -13.31
C LYS A 56 -1.21 -5.07 -12.15
N ILE A 57 -1.42 -5.57 -10.95
CA ILE A 57 -1.43 -4.75 -9.75
C ILE A 57 0.02 -4.46 -9.36
N LEU A 58 0.38 -3.17 -9.28
CA LEU A 58 1.74 -2.75 -8.95
C LEU A 58 1.90 -2.59 -7.44
N ALA A 59 1.01 -1.80 -6.85
CA ALA A 59 1.11 -1.43 -5.45
C ALA A 59 -0.24 -1.13 -4.81
N ILE A 60 -0.27 -1.34 -3.50
CA ILE A 60 -1.30 -0.87 -2.59
C ILE A 60 -0.72 0.28 -1.79
N LEU A 61 -1.45 1.39 -1.71
CA LEU A 61 -1.13 2.53 -0.86
C LEU A 61 -2.14 2.56 0.29
N SER A 62 -1.72 2.20 1.50
CA SER A 62 -2.52 2.39 2.71
C SER A 62 -2.23 3.76 3.30
N VAL A 63 -3.27 4.55 3.55
CA VAL A 63 -3.14 5.92 4.06
C VAL A 63 -3.76 5.99 5.44
N LYS A 64 -2.97 6.31 6.47
CA LYS A 64 -3.44 6.36 7.86
C LYS A 64 -2.97 7.63 8.56
N ASN A 65 -3.92 8.36 9.16
CA ASN A 65 -3.63 9.56 9.95
C ASN A 65 -3.03 9.23 11.33
N SER A 66 -3.48 8.15 11.95
CA SER A 66 -2.97 7.64 13.22
C SER A 66 -3.16 6.13 13.26
N PHE A 67 -2.20 5.44 13.88
CA PHE A 67 -2.17 3.99 13.95
C PHE A 67 -3.01 3.43 15.09
N ARG A 68 -2.90 4.00 16.30
CA ARG A 68 -3.39 3.36 17.55
C ARG A 68 -2.98 1.86 17.57
N GLU A 69 -3.85 0.96 17.99
CA GLU A 69 -3.66 -0.50 17.93
C GLU A 69 -3.68 -1.09 16.50
N ARG A 70 -4.00 -0.30 15.46
CA ARG A 70 -4.24 -0.77 14.09
C ARG A 70 -3.00 -0.77 13.18
N PHE A 71 -1.80 -0.57 13.72
CA PHE A 71 -0.55 -0.62 12.93
C PHE A 71 -0.29 -2.00 12.30
N THR A 72 -0.93 -3.06 12.79
CA THR A 72 -0.77 -4.44 12.31
C THR A 72 -1.62 -4.78 11.08
N GLU A 73 -2.63 -3.97 10.75
CA GLU A 73 -3.57 -4.25 9.67
C GLU A 73 -2.88 -4.31 8.30
N THR A 74 -2.10 -3.29 7.95
CA THR A 74 -1.41 -3.23 6.65
C THR A 74 -0.29 -4.27 6.52
N PRO A 75 0.54 -4.53 7.55
CA PRO A 75 1.44 -5.68 7.56
C PRO A 75 0.74 -7.02 7.35
N TYR A 76 -0.40 -7.24 8.02
CA TYR A 76 -1.19 -8.46 7.85
C TYR A 76 -1.65 -8.64 6.39
N TRP A 77 -2.07 -7.56 5.74
CA TRP A 77 -2.39 -7.56 4.31
C TRP A 77 -1.21 -7.98 3.44
N LYS A 78 -0.02 -7.43 3.69
CA LYS A 78 1.18 -7.80 2.95
C LYS A 78 1.48 -9.29 3.10
N LEU A 79 1.44 -9.80 4.32
CA LEU A 79 1.67 -11.22 4.59
C LEU A 79 0.66 -12.13 3.86
N LYS A 80 -0.60 -11.71 3.77
CA LYS A 80 -1.63 -12.45 3.04
C LYS A 80 -1.39 -12.48 1.54
N LEU A 81 -0.98 -11.35 0.96
CA LEU A 81 -0.64 -11.28 -0.47
C LEU A 81 0.58 -12.15 -0.81
N LEU A 82 1.54 -12.27 0.11
CA LEU A 82 2.72 -13.11 -0.05
C LEU A 82 2.41 -14.62 -0.07
N GLN A 83 1.27 -15.05 0.49
CA GLN A 83 0.88 -16.47 0.55
C GLN A 83 0.50 -17.07 -0.80
N SER A 84 0.29 -16.25 -1.83
CA SER A 84 -0.08 -16.70 -3.17
C SER A 84 0.91 -16.17 -4.21
N PRO A 85 1.41 -17.02 -5.15
CA PRO A 85 2.28 -16.57 -6.23
C PRO A 85 1.59 -15.58 -7.17
N ILE A 86 0.25 -15.58 -7.21
CA ILE A 86 -0.54 -14.66 -8.03
C ILE A 86 -0.46 -13.23 -7.47
N THR A 87 -0.39 -13.07 -6.15
CA THR A 87 -0.44 -11.76 -5.47
C THR A 87 0.87 -11.34 -4.81
N SER A 88 1.85 -12.24 -4.70
CA SER A 88 3.10 -12.00 -3.95
C SER A 88 3.96 -10.88 -4.52
N HIS A 89 3.80 -10.58 -5.81
CA HIS A 89 4.49 -9.49 -6.49
C HIS A 89 3.99 -8.10 -6.07
N ILE A 90 2.79 -7.99 -5.49
CA ILE A 90 2.15 -6.72 -5.15
C ILE A 90 2.93 -6.04 -4.02
N LYS A 91 3.34 -4.79 -4.27
CA LYS A 91 4.01 -3.95 -3.29
C LYS A 91 3.01 -3.30 -2.36
N VAL A 92 3.32 -3.22 -1.07
CA VAL A 92 2.45 -2.59 -0.08
C VAL A 92 3.21 -1.46 0.60
N PHE A 93 2.69 -0.25 0.41
CA PHE A 93 3.24 0.98 0.97
C PHE A 93 2.27 1.58 1.97
N MET A 94 2.83 2.24 2.99
CA MET A 94 2.08 3.02 3.97
C MET A 94 2.42 4.50 3.84
N ILE A 95 1.42 5.36 3.89
CA ILE A 95 1.57 6.82 3.88
C ILE A 95 0.92 7.37 5.14
N THR A 96 1.64 8.18 5.90
CA THR A 96 1.16 8.69 7.19
C THR A 96 1.86 9.99 7.58
N PRO A 97 1.18 10.90 8.29
CA PRO A 97 1.85 12.04 8.91
C PRO A 97 2.66 11.64 10.17
N ASP A 98 2.41 10.47 10.77
CA ASP A 98 3.04 10.01 12.03
C ASP A 98 3.12 11.10 13.11
N ASN A 99 1.96 11.69 13.41
CA ASN A 99 1.85 12.81 14.37
C ASN A 99 2.32 12.43 15.79
N ASP A 100 2.24 11.14 16.15
CA ASP A 100 2.52 10.63 17.49
C ASP A 100 3.90 9.94 17.60
N ASP A 101 4.76 10.09 16.58
CA ASP A 101 6.10 9.49 16.50
C ASP A 101 6.10 7.97 16.75
N GLU A 102 5.16 7.24 16.17
CA GLU A 102 5.06 5.79 16.28
C GLU A 102 6.13 5.08 15.44
N ILE A 103 6.56 5.71 14.34
CA ILE A 103 7.59 5.17 13.43
C ILE A 103 8.82 6.06 13.26
N SER A 104 8.74 7.33 13.66
CA SER A 104 9.74 8.35 13.35
C SER A 104 11.16 8.04 13.85
N PHE A 105 11.35 7.42 15.03
CA PHE A 105 12.68 7.32 15.66
C PHE A 105 13.22 5.89 15.82
N LYS A 106 14.51 5.69 15.54
CA LYS A 106 15.17 4.37 15.54
C LYS A 106 15.76 3.99 16.90
N ASN A 107 16.06 4.98 17.74
CA ASN A 107 16.56 4.72 19.08
C ASN A 107 15.38 4.32 19.99
N LYS A 108 15.47 3.14 20.60
CA LYS A 108 14.35 2.51 21.35
C LYS A 108 13.05 2.50 20.53
N PRO A 109 13.05 1.81 19.37
CA PRO A 109 11.96 1.90 18.42
C PRO A 109 10.67 1.31 19.02
N LYS A 110 9.55 1.97 18.76
CA LYS A 110 8.22 1.45 19.14
C LYS A 110 7.87 0.23 18.29
N LYS A 111 6.94 -0.58 18.79
CA LYS A 111 6.47 -1.82 18.12
C LYS A 111 6.00 -1.55 16.68
N ALA A 112 5.31 -0.42 16.47
CA ALA A 112 4.82 -0.01 15.16
C ALA A 112 5.96 0.14 14.15
N ARG A 113 7.06 0.83 14.50
CA ARG A 113 8.25 0.94 13.63
C ARG A 113 8.81 -0.42 13.27
N ILE A 114 9.08 -1.24 14.29
CA ILE A 114 9.71 -2.56 14.13
C ILE A 114 8.91 -3.42 13.14
N VAL A 115 7.61 -3.55 13.36
CA VAL A 115 6.74 -4.39 12.54
C VAL A 115 6.59 -3.82 11.14
N MET A 116 6.24 -2.53 11.00
CA MET A 116 5.96 -1.97 9.68
C MET A 116 7.21 -1.86 8.81
N GLU A 117 8.36 -1.51 9.37
CA GLU A 117 9.62 -1.43 8.64
C GLU A 117 10.08 -2.83 8.18
N HIS A 118 9.87 -3.86 8.99
CA HIS A 118 10.19 -5.23 8.60
C HIS A 118 9.25 -5.75 7.49
N GLU A 119 7.94 -5.62 7.69
CA GLU A 119 6.94 -6.29 6.84
C GLU A 119 6.60 -5.53 5.55
N LEU A 120 6.56 -4.19 5.56
CA LEU A 120 6.11 -3.41 4.41
C LEU A 120 7.24 -3.19 3.40
N ASP A 121 6.87 -2.89 2.15
CA ASP A 121 7.83 -2.55 1.09
C ASP A 121 8.32 -1.09 1.20
N GLY A 122 7.61 -0.25 1.96
CA GLY A 122 7.97 1.15 2.18
C GLY A 122 6.96 1.92 3.03
N LEU A 123 7.46 2.92 3.74
CA LEU A 123 6.78 3.82 4.66
C LEU A 123 7.13 5.26 4.26
N TYR A 124 6.12 6.05 3.94
CA TYR A 124 6.27 7.42 3.49
C TYR A 124 5.66 8.39 4.51
N LEU A 125 6.52 9.22 5.06
CA LEU A 125 6.20 10.17 6.11
C LEU A 125 5.93 11.56 5.55
N ALA A 126 4.76 12.12 5.88
CA ALA A 126 4.39 13.50 5.54
C ALA A 126 4.88 14.50 6.61
N LYS A 127 6.16 14.38 6.98
CA LYS A 127 6.86 15.24 7.96
C LYS A 127 8.35 15.27 7.62
N SER A 128 9.10 16.21 8.20
CA SER A 128 10.53 16.42 7.90
C SER A 128 11.49 15.84 8.94
N HIS A 129 11.07 15.69 10.20
CA HIS A 129 11.95 15.25 11.28
C HIS A 129 11.68 13.81 11.70
N PHE A 130 12.54 12.88 11.27
CA PHE A 130 12.49 11.46 11.59
C PHE A 130 13.81 10.78 11.16
N ASP A 131 14.07 9.58 11.69
CA ASP A 131 15.18 8.73 11.28
C ASP A 131 14.84 7.92 10.04
N GLN A 132 15.42 8.30 8.90
CA GLN A 132 15.28 7.60 7.62
C GLN A 132 15.92 6.21 7.61
N SER A 133 15.43 5.36 6.71
CA SER A 133 16.03 4.08 6.36
C SER A 133 15.78 3.75 4.89
N SER A 134 16.18 2.55 4.45
CA SER A 134 15.88 2.09 3.09
C SER A 134 14.39 1.96 2.81
N LYS A 135 13.56 1.80 3.86
CA LYS A 135 12.11 1.66 3.77
C LYS A 135 11.34 2.82 4.37
N ILE A 136 11.91 3.59 5.30
CA ILE A 136 11.27 4.78 5.88
C ILE A 136 11.83 6.04 5.21
N LYS A 137 10.98 6.71 4.43
CA LYS A 137 11.36 7.86 3.61
C LYS A 137 10.36 8.99 3.75
N GLY A 138 10.72 10.19 3.34
CA GLY A 138 9.77 11.30 3.22
C GLY A 138 8.85 11.08 2.02
N ILE A 139 7.65 11.65 2.08
CA ILE A 139 6.62 11.52 1.04
C ILE A 139 7.07 11.98 -0.35
N GLU A 140 8.06 12.86 -0.42
CA GLU A 140 8.69 13.32 -1.65
C GLU A 140 9.33 12.18 -2.47
N ASN A 141 9.73 11.08 -1.82
CA ASN A 141 10.36 9.93 -2.46
C ASN A 141 9.34 8.94 -3.05
N LEU A 142 8.05 9.06 -2.73
CA LEU A 142 7.01 8.12 -3.13
C LEU A 142 6.94 7.94 -4.65
N LEU A 143 6.95 9.04 -5.40
CA LEU A 143 6.83 8.97 -6.86
C LEU A 143 8.06 8.36 -7.51
N GLU A 144 9.25 8.52 -6.91
CA GLU A 144 10.46 7.88 -7.43
C GLU A 144 10.40 6.36 -7.24
N ASP A 145 10.03 5.90 -6.05
CA ASP A 145 9.92 4.46 -5.79
C ASP A 145 8.77 3.82 -6.59
N LEU A 146 7.66 4.52 -6.83
CA LEU A 146 6.61 4.04 -7.73
C LEU A 146 7.08 3.89 -9.18
N LYS A 147 7.99 4.75 -9.67
CA LYS A 147 8.58 4.61 -11.02
C LYS A 147 9.39 3.33 -11.14
N ARG A 148 10.05 2.88 -10.07
CA ARG A 148 10.87 1.66 -10.06
C ARG A 148 10.04 0.37 -10.17
N LEU A 149 8.71 0.46 -10.10
CA LEU A 149 7.79 -0.68 -10.24
C LEU A 149 7.29 -0.89 -11.67
N LEU A 150 7.55 0.06 -12.57
CA LEU A 150 7.15 0.04 -13.98
C LEU A 150 8.18 -0.74 -14.79
#